data_AF-A0AAP9ZG85-F1
#
_entry.id   AF-A0AAP9ZG85-F1
#
_cell.length_a   1.000
_cell.length_b   1.000
_cell.length_c   1.000
_cell.angle_alpha   90.00
_cell.angle_beta   90.00
_cell.angle_gamma   90.00
#
_symmetry.space_group_name_H-M   'P 1'
#
loop_
_entity.id
_entity.type
_entity.pdbx_description
1 polymer ?
#
loop_
_entity_poly.entity_id
_entity_poly.type
_entity_poly.pdbx_seq_one_letter_code
_entity_poly.pdbx_strand_id
1 'polypeptide(L)'
;MPDRLIEIADHIESAHLASTDIEQHRIRSAINRAYYAAFLTARGVCEEKGFEGSGSSHEKIVDALIRQPGLVPLGNKLKDIKTLRHAADYKWGRNMSHRDMKKVIRHSRELISSLQAI
;
A
#
# COMPACT_ATOMS: atom_id res chain seq x y z
N MET A 1 -9.22 -5.08 -10.10
CA MET A 1 -7.81 -5.48 -10.30
C MET A 1 -6.83 -5.13 -9.13
N PRO A 2 -7.23 -4.89 -7.86
CA PRO A 2 -6.26 -4.83 -6.76
C PRO A 2 -5.41 -6.11 -6.57
N ASP A 3 -6.03 -7.29 -6.74
CA ASP A 3 -5.37 -8.59 -6.47
C ASP A 3 -4.16 -8.81 -7.38
N ARG A 4 -4.31 -8.53 -8.67
CA ARG A 4 -3.20 -8.61 -9.63
C ARG A 4 -2.02 -7.72 -9.27
N LEU A 5 -2.25 -6.57 -8.63
CA LEU A 5 -1.18 -5.66 -8.24
C LEU A 5 -0.38 -6.23 -7.07
N ILE A 6 -1.03 -6.81 -6.07
CA ILE A 6 -0.34 -7.43 -4.94
C ILE A 6 0.41 -8.70 -5.37
N GLU A 7 -0.17 -9.50 -6.27
CA GLU A 7 0.51 -10.68 -6.86
C GLU A 7 1.80 -10.30 -7.59
N ILE A 8 1.80 -9.22 -8.37
CA ILE A 8 3.03 -8.75 -9.04
C ILE A 8 4.08 -8.30 -8.01
N ALA A 9 3.67 -7.61 -6.95
CA ALA A 9 4.59 -7.21 -5.89
C ALA A 9 5.22 -8.44 -5.21
N ASP A 10 4.44 -9.48 -5.00
CA ASP A 10 4.87 -10.75 -4.40
C ASP A 10 5.83 -11.53 -5.30
N HIS A 11 5.58 -11.54 -6.62
CA HIS A 11 6.50 -12.11 -7.58
C HIS A 11 7.85 -11.39 -7.60
N ILE A 12 7.85 -10.05 -7.50
CA ILE A 12 9.10 -9.27 -7.42
C ILE A 12 9.85 -9.61 -6.13
N GLU A 13 9.15 -9.75 -5.00
CA GLU A 13 9.76 -10.15 -3.72
C GLU A 13 10.35 -11.57 -3.77
N SER A 14 9.60 -12.51 -4.34
CA SER A 14 10.02 -13.91 -4.44
C SER A 14 11.21 -14.08 -5.38
N ALA A 15 11.25 -13.34 -6.50
CA ALA A 15 12.38 -13.36 -7.42
C ALA A 15 13.70 -12.89 -6.77
N HIS A 16 13.63 -12.02 -5.75
CA HIS A 16 14.81 -11.62 -4.98
C HIS A 16 15.35 -12.72 -4.08
N LEU A 17 14.54 -13.66 -3.58
CA LEU A 17 15.07 -14.77 -2.79
C LEU A 17 16.06 -15.65 -3.60
N ALA A 18 16.07 -15.51 -4.92
CA ALA A 18 17.02 -16.17 -5.83
C ALA A 18 18.24 -15.31 -6.22
N SER A 19 18.33 -14.03 -5.82
CA SER A 19 19.45 -13.13 -6.14
C SER A 19 19.96 -12.34 -4.93
N THR A 20 21.28 -12.23 -4.79
CA THR A 20 21.93 -11.52 -3.65
C THR A 20 21.69 -10.01 -3.65
N ASP A 21 21.42 -9.40 -4.80
CA ASP A 21 21.05 -7.99 -4.93
C ASP A 21 19.71 -7.84 -5.66
N ILE A 22 18.84 -6.98 -5.13
CA ILE A 22 17.62 -6.52 -5.81
C ILE A 22 17.82 -5.08 -6.28
N GLU A 23 17.59 -4.85 -7.56
CA GLU A 23 17.75 -3.54 -8.17
C GLU A 23 16.71 -2.54 -7.61
N GLN A 24 17.13 -1.28 -7.41
CA GLN A 24 16.28 -0.24 -6.84
C GLN A 24 14.94 -0.06 -7.57
N HIS A 25 14.95 -0.19 -8.90
CA HIS A 25 13.72 -0.06 -9.70
C HIS A 25 12.71 -1.17 -9.36
N ARG A 26 13.16 -2.39 -9.04
CA ARG A 26 12.29 -3.51 -8.65
C ARG A 26 11.67 -3.28 -7.28
N ILE A 27 12.47 -2.85 -6.29
CA ILE A 27 11.99 -2.49 -4.95
C ILE A 27 10.89 -1.43 -5.04
N ARG A 28 11.17 -0.32 -5.75
CA ARG A 28 10.21 0.79 -5.91
C ARG A 28 8.95 0.34 -6.63
N SER A 29 9.10 -0.48 -7.68
CA SER A 29 8.03 -1.07 -8.47
C SER A 29 7.09 -1.95 -7.62
N ALA A 30 7.64 -2.77 -6.71
CA ALA A 30 6.87 -3.60 -5.79
C ALA A 30 6.14 -2.77 -4.73
N ILE A 31 6.82 -1.78 -4.12
CA ILE A 31 6.21 -0.86 -3.15
C ILE A 31 5.00 -0.13 -3.76
N ASN A 32 5.16 0.38 -4.98
CA ASN A 32 4.08 1.08 -5.67
C ASN A 32 2.87 0.19 -5.90
N ARG A 33 3.09 -1.02 -6.42
CA ARG A 33 2.00 -1.96 -6.71
C ARG A 33 1.27 -2.42 -5.46
N ALA A 34 2.00 -2.78 -4.42
CA ALA A 34 1.42 -3.17 -3.13
C ALA A 34 0.59 -2.03 -2.53
N TYR A 35 1.12 -0.81 -2.52
CA TYR A 35 0.36 0.36 -2.07
C TYR A 35 -0.92 0.59 -2.87
N TYR A 36 -0.85 0.58 -4.20
CA TYR A 36 -2.02 0.83 -5.04
C TYR A 36 -3.07 -0.28 -4.90
N ALA A 37 -2.66 -1.54 -4.68
CA ALA A 37 -3.59 -2.61 -4.34
C ALA A 37 -4.41 -2.25 -3.09
N ALA A 38 -3.74 -1.94 -1.99
CA ALA A 38 -4.41 -1.56 -0.73
C ALA A 38 -5.25 -0.27 -0.86
N PHE A 39 -4.74 0.73 -1.58
CA PHE A 39 -5.46 1.99 -1.80
C PHE A 39 -6.74 1.79 -2.61
N LEU A 40 -6.69 1.02 -3.69
CA LEU A 40 -7.86 0.77 -4.53
C LEU A 40 -8.92 -0.06 -3.79
N THR A 41 -8.49 -1.03 -2.98
CA THR A 41 -9.41 -1.77 -2.09
C THR A 41 -10.05 -0.84 -1.07
N ALA A 42 -9.26 0.00 -0.38
CA ALA A 42 -9.77 0.98 0.58
C ALA A 42 -10.76 1.97 -0.07
N ARG A 43 -10.43 2.46 -1.27
CA ARG A 43 -11.31 3.34 -2.02
C ARG A 43 -12.64 2.66 -2.35
N GLY A 44 -12.60 1.41 -2.82
CA GLY A 44 -13.80 0.63 -3.12
C GLY A 44 -14.70 0.48 -1.90
N VAL A 45 -14.14 0.14 -0.74
CA VAL A 45 -14.90 0.05 0.53
C VAL A 45 -15.51 1.41 0.92
N CYS A 46 -14.75 2.50 0.83
CA CYS A 46 -15.28 3.82 1.14
C CYS A 46 -16.42 4.23 0.17
N GLU A 47 -16.28 3.91 -1.11
CA GLU A 47 -17.32 4.16 -2.12
C GLU A 47 -18.59 3.33 -1.84
N GLU A 48 -18.43 2.04 -1.55
CA GLU A 48 -19.54 1.13 -1.26
C GLU A 48 -20.32 1.50 0.02
N LYS A 49 -19.60 1.85 1.09
CA LYS A 49 -20.19 2.18 2.39
C LYS A 49 -20.57 3.66 2.52
N GLY A 50 -20.29 4.48 1.51
CA GLY A 50 -20.55 5.93 1.54
C GLY A 50 -19.68 6.69 2.55
N PHE A 51 -18.47 6.22 2.83
CA PHE A 51 -17.56 6.90 3.75
C PHE A 51 -16.91 8.11 3.10
N GLU A 52 -17.08 9.27 3.74
CA GLU A 52 -16.54 10.53 3.24
C GLU A 52 -15.37 11.04 4.08
N GLY A 53 -14.33 11.47 3.37
CA GLY A 53 -13.17 12.15 3.94
C GLY A 53 -12.86 13.44 3.20
N SER A 54 -11.78 14.09 3.60
CA SER A 54 -11.32 15.39 3.13
C SER A 54 -9.84 15.36 2.73
N GLY A 55 -9.42 16.35 1.93
CA GLY A 55 -8.03 16.49 1.46
C GLY A 55 -7.82 16.02 0.01
N SER A 56 -6.56 15.83 -0.36
CA SER A 56 -6.18 15.36 -1.71
C SER A 56 -6.63 13.92 -1.97
N SER A 57 -6.61 13.45 -3.22
CA SER A 57 -7.18 12.14 -3.62
C SER A 57 -6.80 10.96 -2.70
N HIS A 58 -5.53 10.83 -2.29
CA HIS A 58 -5.11 9.77 -1.36
C HIS A 58 -5.41 10.08 0.11
N GLU A 59 -5.32 11.35 0.52
CA GLU A 59 -5.68 11.76 1.89
C GLU A 59 -7.15 11.58 2.17
N LYS A 60 -8.00 11.85 1.17
CA LYS A 60 -9.45 11.68 1.27
C LYS A 60 -9.83 10.27 1.71
N ILE A 61 -9.17 9.25 1.16
CA ILE A 61 -9.45 7.84 1.50
C ILE A 61 -8.91 7.48 2.89
N VAL A 62 -7.71 7.96 3.23
CA VAL A 62 -7.14 7.78 4.58
C VAL A 62 -8.05 8.41 5.64
N ASP A 63 -8.48 9.66 5.42
CA ASP A 63 -9.35 10.41 6.32
C ASP A 63 -10.74 9.75 6.43
N ALA A 64 -11.31 9.28 5.31
CA ALA A 64 -12.58 8.57 5.30
C ALA A 64 -12.56 7.33 6.22
N LEU A 65 -11.47 6.55 6.19
CA LEU A 65 -11.28 5.40 7.10
C LEU A 65 -11.08 5.83 8.55
N ILE A 66 -10.25 6.86 8.81
CA ILE A 66 -9.96 7.33 10.17
C ILE A 66 -11.22 7.88 10.86
N ARG A 67 -12.17 8.45 10.12
CA ARG A 67 -13.43 8.95 10.69
C ARG A 67 -14.35 7.83 11.20
N GLN A 68 -14.11 6.58 10.81
CA GLN A 68 -14.90 5.44 11.29
C GLN A 68 -14.27 4.85 12.55
N PRO A 69 -14.97 4.81 13.71
CA PRO A 69 -14.40 4.37 14.99
C PRO A 69 -13.71 2.99 14.97
N GLY A 70 -14.16 2.06 14.12
CA GLY A 70 -13.54 0.74 13.96
C GLY A 70 -12.38 0.66 12.96
N LEU A 71 -12.21 1.67 12.10
CA LEU A 71 -11.27 1.61 10.97
C LEU A 71 -10.06 2.54 11.14
N VAL A 72 -9.97 3.29 12.24
CA VAL A 72 -8.81 4.13 12.59
C VAL A 72 -7.47 3.39 12.39
N PRO A 73 -7.29 2.15 12.88
CA PRO A 73 -6.01 1.45 12.69
C PRO A 73 -5.72 1.15 11.22
N LEU A 74 -6.74 0.87 10.41
CA LEU A 74 -6.59 0.63 8.98
C LEU A 74 -6.25 1.91 8.22
N GLY A 75 -6.91 3.02 8.53
CA GLY A 75 -6.60 4.33 7.97
C GLY A 75 -5.17 4.78 8.28
N ASN A 76 -4.73 4.63 9.53
CA ASN A 76 -3.33 4.91 9.92
C ASN A 76 -2.33 4.00 9.20
N LYS A 77 -2.63 2.70 9.09
CA LYS A 77 -1.76 1.76 8.35
C LYS A 77 -1.66 2.13 6.86
N LEU A 78 -2.75 2.56 6.22
CA LEU A 78 -2.75 3.03 4.84
C LEU A 78 -1.92 4.32 4.68
N LYS A 79 -2.00 5.24 5.64
CA LYS A 79 -1.18 6.47 5.70
C LYS A 79 0.31 6.16 5.79
N ASP A 80 0.70 5.17 6.59
CA ASP A 80 2.10 4.77 6.75
C ASP A 80 2.68 4.22 5.45
N ILE A 81 1.97 3.30 4.78
CA ILE A 81 2.45 2.74 3.50
C ILE A 81 2.40 3.77 2.36
N LYS A 82 1.48 4.75 2.38
CA LYS A 82 1.50 5.92 1.46
C LYS A 82 2.83 6.67 1.56
N THR A 83 3.34 6.86 2.77
CA THR A 83 4.59 7.59 3.00
C THR A 83 5.78 6.88 2.37
N LEU A 84 5.86 5.55 2.51
CA LEU A 84 6.88 4.72 1.86
C LEU A 84 6.72 4.72 0.34
N ARG A 85 5.49 4.66 -0.17
CA ARG A 85 5.20 4.80 -1.60
C ARG A 85 5.70 6.12 -2.16
N HIS A 86 5.41 7.22 -1.47
CA HIS A 86 5.85 8.55 -1.90
C HIS A 86 7.38 8.65 -1.93
N ALA A 87 8.09 8.05 -0.97
CA ALA A 87 9.54 7.95 -1.02
C ALA A 87 10.04 7.12 -2.22
N ALA A 88 9.36 6.02 -2.54
CA ALA A 88 9.68 5.17 -3.68
C ALA A 88 9.53 5.90 -5.03
N ASP A 89 8.53 6.77 -5.19
CA ASP A 89 8.29 7.50 -6.44
C ASP A 89 9.18 8.74 -6.61
N TYR A 90 9.40 9.49 -5.52
CA TYR A 90 9.94 10.86 -5.65
C TYR A 90 11.33 11.04 -5.03
N LYS A 91 11.76 10.16 -4.11
CA LYS A 91 13.06 10.30 -3.45
C LYS A 91 14.11 9.39 -4.10
N TRP A 92 14.56 9.79 -5.30
CA TRP A 92 15.55 9.03 -6.08
C TRP A 92 16.95 9.01 -5.45
N GLY A 93 17.33 10.07 -4.71
CA GLY A 93 18.60 10.13 -3.98
C GLY A 93 18.67 9.29 -2.70
N ARG A 94 17.59 8.57 -2.35
CA ARG A 94 17.53 7.68 -1.18
C ARG A 94 17.21 6.27 -1.64
N ASN A 95 18.12 5.33 -1.38
CA ASN A 95 17.86 3.92 -1.65
C ASN A 95 16.73 3.38 -0.76
N MET A 96 15.83 2.63 -1.37
CA MET A 96 14.80 1.85 -0.68
C MET A 96 15.39 0.50 -0.32
N SER A 97 15.14 0.03 0.91
CA SER A 97 15.64 -1.26 1.37
C SER A 97 14.66 -2.40 1.05
N HIS A 98 15.17 -3.62 1.02
CA HIS A 98 14.32 -4.82 0.95
C HIS A 98 13.32 -4.87 2.14
N ARG A 99 13.74 -4.39 3.33
CA ARG A 99 12.88 -4.30 4.50
C ARG A 99 11.69 -3.35 4.27
N ASP A 100 11.91 -2.22 3.60
CA ASP A 100 10.83 -1.28 3.26
C ASP A 100 9.80 -1.95 2.33
N MET A 101 10.27 -2.68 1.32
CA MET A 101 9.41 -3.42 0.39
C MET A 101 8.60 -4.49 1.12
N LYS A 102 9.25 -5.36 1.91
CA LYS A 102 8.57 -6.38 2.71
C LYS A 102 7.52 -5.78 3.64
N LYS A 103 7.85 -4.66 4.28
CA LYS A 103 6.92 -3.94 5.15
C LYS A 103 5.69 -3.48 4.36
N VAL A 104 5.86 -2.83 3.21
CA VAL A 104 4.72 -2.34 2.41
C VAL A 104 3.86 -3.51 1.91
N ILE A 105 4.47 -4.57 1.37
CA ILE A 105 3.74 -5.75 0.90
C ILE A 105 2.92 -6.38 2.02
N ARG A 106 3.54 -6.68 3.17
CA ARG A 106 2.84 -7.28 4.32
C ARG A 106 1.68 -6.40 4.80
N HIS A 107 1.93 -5.12 5.04
CA HIS A 107 0.90 -4.19 5.52
C HIS A 107 -0.23 -4.00 4.49
N SER A 108 0.08 -4.05 3.20
CA SER A 108 -0.93 -3.98 2.13
C SER A 108 -1.81 -5.22 2.11
N ARG A 109 -1.25 -6.42 2.26
CA ARG A 109 -2.03 -7.67 2.38
C ARG A 109 -2.95 -7.67 3.59
N GLU A 110 -2.42 -7.28 4.75
CA GLU A 110 -3.21 -7.17 5.99
C GLU A 110 -4.37 -6.17 5.83
N LEU A 111 -4.11 -5.02 5.19
CA LEU A 111 -5.16 -4.04 4.87
C LEU A 111 -6.21 -4.60 3.95
N ILE A 112 -5.82 -5.20 2.83
CA ILE A 112 -6.74 -5.77 1.84
C ILE A 112 -7.66 -6.80 2.51
N SER A 113 -7.08 -7.75 3.24
CA SER A 113 -7.83 -8.78 3.95
C SER A 113 -8.78 -8.19 5.01
N SER A 114 -8.31 -7.20 5.78
CA SER A 114 -9.15 -6.56 6.81
C SER A 114 -10.28 -5.75 6.20
N LEU A 115 -10.04 -5.09 5.07
CA LEU A 115 -11.03 -4.25 4.38
C LEU A 115 -12.09 -5.08 3.64
N GLN A 116 -11.70 -6.20 3.04
CA GLN A 116 -12.64 -7.12 2.38
C GLN A 116 -13.56 -7.88 3.36
N ALA A 117 -13.26 -7.83 4.66
CA ALA A 117 -14.08 -8.42 5.71
C ALA A 117 -15.14 -7.47 6.29
N ILE A 118 -15.24 -6.22 5.79
CA ILE A 118 -16.16 -5.16 6.26
C ILE A 118 -17.40 -5.08 5.37
#